data_AF-A0AAD2H033-F1
#
_entry.id   AF-A0AAD2H033-F1
#
_cell.length_a   1.000
_cell.length_b   1.000
_cell.length_c   1.000
_cell.angle_alpha   90.00
_cell.angle_beta   90.00
_cell.angle_gamma   90.00
#
_symmetry.space_group_name_H-M   'P 1'
#
loop_
_entity.id
_entity.type
_entity.pdbx_description
1 polymer ?
#
loop_
_entity_poly.entity_id
_entity_poly.type
_entity_poly.pdbx_seq_one_letter_code
_entity_poly.pdbx_strand_id
1 'polypeptide(L)'
;MYLKYLQPLEEVDDRIKVYPLSGELWSSYSAIEEMGVLQDVPIVPWDQGVHPQLQFVSHLTSNVAGEQLISQLLRNIPEKHWLFRYGRVPMSLLMNEYIWNRMLGTKASIRCKLSMIAAATSLSSMAVKADILKPYGDHFHPTNRASSVLKKDTKANLMRPGSPFVGINIVPNEEQVIKPGLMNAWDYCLRHLYVQRATPLEKAIGYLAPGAKSLLKSITSPDLSVRVDPKTAVRDLTVQEWEVLVNAFNQWPFAPEDLSVTDALGLDEERGG
;
A
#
# COMPACT_ATOMS: atom_id res chain seq x y z
N MET A 1 -3.51 0.98 -26.24
CA MET A 1 -4.47 1.98 -26.79
C MET A 1 -3.88 3.40 -26.84
N TYR A 2 -3.20 3.87 -25.79
CA TYR A 2 -2.64 5.23 -25.74
C TYR A 2 -1.26 5.43 -26.38
N LEU A 3 -0.50 4.35 -26.62
CA LEU A 3 0.88 4.42 -27.13
C LEU A 3 1.02 5.28 -28.39
N LYS A 4 0.10 5.13 -29.35
CA LYS A 4 0.07 5.91 -30.60
C LYS A 4 -0.09 7.43 -30.41
N TYR A 5 -0.60 7.85 -29.25
CA TYR A 5 -0.76 9.26 -28.88
C TYR A 5 0.41 9.77 -28.03
N LEU A 6 1.16 8.87 -27.38
CA LEU A 6 2.30 9.22 -26.55
C LEU A 6 3.60 9.29 -27.36
N GLN A 7 3.80 8.39 -28.33
CA GLN A 7 5.01 8.38 -29.17
C GLN A 7 5.31 9.72 -29.86
N PRO A 8 4.32 10.44 -30.43
CA PRO A 8 4.59 11.75 -31.01
C PRO A 8 5.07 12.81 -30.01
N LEU A 9 4.81 12.62 -28.70
CA LEU A 9 5.29 13.55 -27.67
C LEU A 9 6.80 13.41 -27.43
N GLU A 10 7.34 12.19 -27.51
CA GLU A 10 8.77 11.94 -27.45
C GLU A 10 9.51 12.48 -28.68
N GLU A 11 8.88 12.47 -29.86
CA GLU A 11 9.46 13.05 -31.08
C GLU A 11 9.59 14.58 -31.01
N VAL A 12 8.79 15.24 -30.17
CA VAL A 12 8.73 16.71 -30.07
C VAL A 12 9.55 17.25 -28.88
N ASP A 13 9.74 16.47 -27.82
CA ASP A 13 10.49 16.88 -26.62
C ASP A 13 11.42 15.77 -26.14
N ASP A 14 12.73 15.97 -26.31
CA ASP A 14 13.78 15.00 -25.94
C ASP A 14 13.77 14.61 -24.45
N ARG A 15 13.15 15.42 -23.59
CA ARG A 15 13.01 15.14 -22.16
C ARG A 15 11.95 14.08 -21.87
N ILE A 16 11.08 13.79 -22.84
CA ILE A 16 10.02 12.79 -22.74
C ILE A 16 10.52 11.49 -23.34
N LYS A 17 10.46 10.41 -22.56
CA LYS A 17 10.75 9.04 -23.01
C LYS A 17 9.54 8.15 -22.81
N VAL A 18 9.10 7.47 -23.87
CA VAL A 18 7.90 6.64 -23.86
C VAL A 18 8.29 5.17 -23.98
N TYR A 19 8.08 4.44 -22.88
CA TYR A 19 8.27 3.00 -22.86
C TYR A 19 6.94 2.29 -23.10
N PRO A 20 6.86 1.33 -24.05
CA PRO A 20 5.63 0.59 -24.36
C PRO A 20 5.37 -0.53 -23.32
N LEU A 21 5.45 -0.19 -22.03
CA LEU A 21 5.29 -1.08 -20.90
C LEU A 21 4.05 -0.71 -20.09
N SER A 22 3.48 -1.67 -19.35
CA SER A 22 2.30 -1.41 -18.52
C SER A 22 2.70 -0.78 -17.19
N GLY A 23 2.21 0.42 -16.89
CA GLY A 23 2.46 1.09 -15.61
C GLY A 23 1.76 0.45 -14.40
N GLU A 24 1.07 -0.68 -14.56
CA GLU A 24 0.45 -1.43 -13.44
C GLU A 24 1.23 -2.69 -13.06
N LEU A 25 2.10 -3.16 -13.95
CA LEU A 25 2.83 -4.41 -13.77
C LEU A 25 4.21 -4.13 -13.18
N TRP A 26 4.54 -4.85 -12.11
CA TRP A 26 5.85 -4.72 -11.46
C TRP A 26 7.02 -5.08 -12.39
N SER A 27 6.80 -6.03 -13.31
CA SER A 27 7.78 -6.43 -14.32
C SER A 27 8.20 -5.27 -15.22
N SER A 28 7.32 -4.31 -15.50
CA SER A 28 7.66 -3.11 -16.26
C SER A 28 8.72 -2.26 -15.56
N TYR A 29 8.61 -2.14 -14.23
CA TYR A 29 9.57 -1.38 -13.45
C TYR A 29 10.92 -2.09 -13.34
N SER A 30 10.90 -3.42 -13.26
CA SER A 30 12.13 -4.23 -13.31
C SER A 30 12.85 -4.04 -14.65
N ALA A 31 12.10 -4.06 -15.76
CA ALA A 31 12.65 -3.80 -17.08
C ALA A 31 13.22 -2.37 -17.22
N ILE A 32 12.56 -1.36 -16.67
CA ILE A 32 13.06 0.04 -16.67
C ILE A 32 14.36 0.16 -15.87
N GLU A 33 14.47 -0.56 -14.74
CA GLU A 33 15.70 -0.59 -13.94
C GLU A 33 16.85 -1.27 -14.69
N GLU A 34 16.59 -2.41 -15.35
CA GLU A 34 17.56 -3.11 -16.20
C GLU A 34 18.02 -2.27 -17.40
N MET A 35 17.13 -1.47 -17.97
CA MET A 35 17.45 -0.51 -19.03
C MET A 35 18.31 0.66 -18.54
N GLY A 36 18.47 0.85 -17.23
CA GLY A 36 19.32 1.89 -16.67
C GLY A 36 18.78 3.30 -16.80
N VAL A 37 17.46 3.47 -16.97
CA VAL A 37 16.82 4.77 -17.25
C VAL A 37 17.02 5.80 -16.13
N LEU A 38 17.24 5.33 -14.89
CA LEU A 38 17.38 6.18 -13.70
C LEU A 38 18.82 6.23 -13.16
N GLN A 39 19.82 5.82 -13.96
CA GLN A 39 21.22 5.77 -13.50
C GLN A 39 21.83 7.14 -13.18
N ASP A 40 21.31 8.20 -13.78
CA ASP A 40 21.71 9.59 -13.58
C ASP A 40 21.02 10.27 -12.38
N VAL A 41 20.02 9.61 -11.77
CA VAL A 41 19.33 10.14 -10.59
C VAL A 41 20.25 10.04 -9.37
N PRO A 42 20.53 11.16 -8.67
CA PRO A 42 21.37 11.13 -7.49
C PRO A 42 20.71 10.34 -6.36
N ILE A 43 21.50 9.56 -5.63
CA ILE A 43 21.04 8.92 -4.40
C ILE A 43 21.16 9.93 -3.26
N VAL A 44 20.03 10.29 -2.67
CA VAL A 44 19.93 11.22 -1.55
C VAL A 44 19.79 10.43 -0.24
N PRO A 45 20.60 10.72 0.80
CA PRO A 45 20.42 10.15 2.13
C PRO A 45 18.98 10.31 2.65
N TRP A 46 18.47 9.26 3.29
CA TRP A 46 17.08 9.20 3.73
C TRP A 46 16.69 10.31 4.72
N ASP A 47 17.64 10.73 5.54
CA ASP A 47 17.52 11.79 6.56
C ASP A 47 17.67 13.21 6.00
N GLN A 48 18.08 13.38 4.74
CA GLN A 48 18.22 14.71 4.12
C GLN A 48 16.87 15.34 3.71
N GLY A 49 15.76 14.63 3.93
CA GLY A 49 14.41 15.08 3.60
C GLY A 49 13.86 14.43 2.34
N VAL A 50 12.84 15.07 1.75
CA VAL A 50 12.17 14.58 0.54
C VAL A 50 13.09 14.73 -0.67
N HIS A 51 13.09 13.75 -1.56
CA HIS A 51 13.94 13.77 -2.75
C HIS A 51 13.62 14.99 -3.64
N PRO A 52 14.62 15.82 -4.00
CA PRO A 52 14.37 17.11 -4.66
C PRO A 52 14.13 17.00 -6.18
N GLN A 53 14.62 15.93 -6.82
CA GLN A 53 14.68 15.82 -8.29
C GLN A 53 13.94 14.60 -8.87
N LEU A 54 13.29 13.80 -8.04
CA LEU A 54 12.62 12.56 -8.46
C LEU A 54 11.27 12.50 -7.75
N GLN A 55 10.21 12.31 -8.54
CA GLN A 55 8.85 12.18 -8.05
C GLN A 55 8.13 11.14 -8.90
N PHE A 56 7.38 10.26 -8.25
CA PHE A 56 6.55 9.29 -8.94
C PHE A 56 5.14 9.87 -9.15
N VAL A 57 4.68 9.93 -10.39
CA VAL A 57 3.33 10.39 -10.72
C VAL A 57 2.60 9.29 -11.46
N SER A 58 1.40 8.94 -10.99
CA SER A 58 0.63 7.87 -11.63
C SER A 58 -0.88 8.05 -11.48
N HIS A 59 -1.62 7.49 -12.42
CA HIS A 59 -3.05 7.30 -12.33
C HIS A 59 -3.32 5.81 -12.09
N LEU A 60 -3.78 5.49 -10.89
CA LEU A 60 -4.12 4.12 -10.52
C LEU A 60 -5.52 3.79 -10.99
N THR A 61 -5.66 2.66 -11.68
CA THR A 61 -6.97 2.16 -12.06
C THR A 61 -7.77 1.70 -10.85
N SER A 62 -9.09 1.75 -10.99
CA SER A 62 -10.04 1.30 -9.96
C SER A 62 -10.15 -0.23 -9.86
N ASN A 63 -9.20 -1.00 -10.39
CA ASN A 63 -9.24 -2.46 -10.39
C ASN A 63 -8.32 -3.06 -9.30
N VAL A 64 -8.23 -4.38 -9.25
CA VAL A 64 -7.37 -5.09 -8.31
C VAL A 64 -5.88 -4.76 -8.52
N ALA A 65 -5.44 -4.57 -9.77
CA ALA A 65 -4.06 -4.23 -10.10
C ALA A 65 -3.67 -2.86 -9.52
N GLY A 66 -4.55 -1.85 -9.57
CA GLY A 66 -4.32 -0.56 -8.93
C GLY A 66 -4.19 -0.65 -7.41
N GLU A 67 -5.04 -1.46 -6.74
CA GLU A 67 -4.94 -1.71 -5.29
C GLU A 67 -3.66 -2.50 -4.94
N GLN A 68 -3.27 -3.46 -5.78
CA GLN A 68 -2.02 -4.22 -5.61
C GLN A 68 -0.80 -3.31 -5.77
N LEU A 69 -0.79 -2.44 -6.79
CA LEU A 69 0.31 -1.53 -7.05
C LEU A 69 0.53 -0.59 -5.86
N ILE A 70 -0.51 0.08 -5.34
CA ILE A 70 -0.33 0.95 -4.16
C ILE A 70 0.15 0.17 -2.93
N SER A 71 -0.35 -1.04 -2.71
CA SER A 71 0.14 -1.92 -1.64
C SER A 71 1.63 -2.23 -1.81
N GLN A 72 2.08 -2.58 -3.03
CA GLN A 72 3.48 -2.86 -3.34
C GLN A 72 4.36 -1.62 -3.16
N LEU A 73 3.92 -0.46 -3.65
CA LEU A 73 4.63 0.81 -3.49
C LEU A 73 4.93 1.09 -2.02
N LEU A 74 3.91 1.01 -1.16
CA LEU A 74 4.07 1.28 0.28
C LEU A 74 5.00 0.27 0.97
N ARG A 75 5.06 -0.97 0.49
CA ARG A 75 5.91 -2.05 1.05
C ARG A 75 7.38 -1.92 0.72
N ASN A 76 7.69 -1.25 -0.39
CA ASN A 76 9.07 -0.99 -0.77
C ASN A 76 9.68 0.17 0.02
N ILE A 77 8.87 0.97 0.72
CA ILE A 77 9.35 2.13 1.51
C ILE A 77 10.30 1.68 2.65
N PRO A 78 9.91 0.75 3.56
CA PRO A 78 10.76 0.39 4.71
C PRO A 78 12.08 -0.26 4.31
N GLU A 79 12.03 -1.10 3.28
CA GLU A 79 13.20 -1.84 2.76
C GLU A 79 14.04 -1.00 1.79
N LYS A 80 13.59 0.22 1.45
CA LYS A 80 14.25 1.12 0.50
C LYS A 80 14.49 0.46 -0.88
N HIS A 81 13.54 -0.37 -1.31
CA HIS A 81 13.58 -1.02 -2.62
C HIS A 81 13.03 -0.12 -3.74
N TRP A 82 13.34 -0.50 -4.99
CA TRP A 82 12.90 0.21 -6.19
C TRP A 82 13.21 1.71 -6.13
N LEU A 83 12.23 2.62 -6.29
CA LEU A 83 12.49 4.08 -6.26
C LEU A 83 13.02 4.57 -4.91
N PHE A 84 12.70 3.86 -3.82
CA PHE A 84 13.10 4.28 -2.48
C PHE A 84 14.59 4.04 -2.19
N ARG A 85 15.31 3.38 -3.11
CA ARG A 85 16.78 3.29 -3.09
C ARG A 85 17.46 4.64 -3.32
N TYR A 86 16.77 5.57 -4.01
CA TYR A 86 17.28 6.91 -4.29
C TYR A 86 17.02 7.89 -3.14
N GLY A 87 16.23 7.51 -2.13
CA GLY A 87 15.88 8.35 -0.98
C GLY A 87 14.36 8.40 -0.75
N ARG A 88 13.89 9.44 -0.06
CA ARG A 88 12.46 9.64 0.22
C ARG A 88 11.74 10.24 -0.99
N VAL A 89 11.46 9.40 -1.97
CA VAL A 89 10.77 9.79 -3.22
C VAL A 89 9.28 10.07 -2.94
N PRO A 90 8.78 11.29 -3.18
CA PRO A 90 7.35 11.59 -3.05
C PRO A 90 6.56 10.99 -4.22
N MET A 91 5.29 10.69 -3.97
CA MET A 91 4.37 10.17 -4.97
C MET A 91 3.14 11.07 -5.09
N SER A 92 2.70 11.35 -6.31
CA SER A 92 1.42 12.01 -6.59
C SER A 92 0.54 11.08 -7.40
N LEU A 93 -0.56 10.64 -6.79
CA LEU A 93 -1.40 9.59 -7.33
C LEU A 93 -2.82 10.08 -7.56
N LEU A 94 -3.38 9.77 -8.72
CA LEU A 94 -4.80 9.87 -8.98
C LEU A 94 -5.41 8.49 -8.74
N MET A 95 -6.39 8.39 -7.85
CA MET A 95 -7.01 7.09 -7.50
C MET A 95 -8.48 7.26 -7.12
N ASN A 96 -9.19 6.13 -7.07
CA ASN A 96 -10.57 6.10 -6.62
C ASN A 96 -10.72 6.53 -5.15
N GLU A 97 -11.72 7.36 -4.85
CA GLU A 97 -12.02 7.85 -3.50
C GLU A 97 -12.28 6.70 -2.49
N TYR A 98 -12.81 5.57 -2.95
CA TYR A 98 -12.96 4.37 -2.12
C TYR A 98 -11.62 3.79 -1.65
N ILE A 99 -10.63 3.68 -2.55
CA ILE A 99 -9.29 3.20 -2.19
C ILE A 99 -8.63 4.18 -1.22
N TRP A 100 -8.75 5.48 -1.50
CA TRP A 100 -8.26 6.53 -0.62
C TRP A 100 -8.81 6.41 0.81
N ASN A 101 -10.14 6.27 0.95
CA ASN A 101 -10.77 6.09 2.26
C ASN A 101 -10.29 4.83 3.00
N ARG A 102 -10.04 3.74 2.26
CA ARG A 102 -9.47 2.51 2.81
C ARG A 102 -8.01 2.66 3.22
N MET A 103 -7.24 3.48 2.50
CA MET A 103 -5.85 3.78 2.83
C MET A 103 -5.77 4.69 4.07
N LEU A 104 -6.68 5.64 4.23
CA LEU A 104 -6.74 6.47 5.44
C LEU A 104 -7.18 5.68 6.67
N GLY A 105 -8.18 4.79 6.54
CA GLY A 105 -8.69 4.03 7.68
C GLY A 105 -9.19 4.90 8.84
N THR A 106 -9.83 6.03 8.56
CA THR A 106 -10.26 7.02 9.57
C THR A 106 -11.21 6.46 10.62
N LYS A 107 -11.98 5.41 10.27
CA LYS A 107 -12.91 4.71 11.16
C LYS A 107 -12.45 3.28 11.38
N ALA A 108 -12.65 2.78 12.60
CA ALA A 108 -12.37 1.40 12.97
C ALA A 108 -13.00 0.36 12.03
N SER A 109 -14.18 0.65 11.44
CA SER A 109 -14.88 -0.21 10.48
C SER A 109 -14.23 -0.24 9.09
N ILE A 110 -13.48 0.79 8.71
CA ILE A 110 -12.82 0.90 7.39
C ILE A 110 -11.35 0.46 7.47
N ARG A 111 -10.70 0.60 8.65
CA ARG A 111 -9.31 0.16 8.88
C ARG A 111 -9.06 -1.25 8.37
N CYS A 112 -8.03 -1.40 7.57
CA CYS A 112 -7.62 -2.68 6.99
C CYS A 112 -6.09 -2.75 6.97
N LYS A 113 -5.55 -3.85 6.43
CA LYS A 113 -4.11 -4.03 6.26
C LYS A 113 -3.46 -2.84 5.52
N LEU A 114 -4.09 -2.38 4.44
CA LEU A 114 -3.60 -1.25 3.64
C LEU A 114 -3.49 0.03 4.47
N SER A 115 -4.47 0.35 5.33
CA SER A 115 -4.39 1.56 6.15
C SER A 115 -3.26 1.49 7.17
N MET A 116 -2.99 0.32 7.74
CA MET A 116 -1.91 0.18 8.72
C MET A 116 -0.55 0.33 8.06
N ILE A 117 -0.33 -0.30 6.90
CA ILE A 117 0.91 -0.15 6.16
C ILE A 117 1.09 1.29 5.67
N ALA A 118 0.05 1.92 5.13
CA ALA A 118 0.13 3.30 4.68
C ALA A 118 0.53 4.25 5.82
N ALA A 119 -0.13 4.15 6.98
CA ALA A 119 0.15 4.97 8.15
C ALA A 119 1.53 4.69 8.77
N ALA A 120 2.01 3.45 8.70
CA ALA A 120 3.33 3.08 9.23
C ALA A 120 4.50 3.57 8.36
N THR A 121 4.26 3.76 7.06
CA THR A 121 5.32 4.01 6.08
C THR A 121 5.35 5.43 5.53
N SER A 122 4.20 6.13 5.54
CA SER A 122 4.07 7.39 4.82
C SER A 122 3.06 8.35 5.43
N LEU A 123 3.23 9.63 5.13
CA LEU A 123 2.23 10.66 5.31
C LEU A 123 1.50 10.87 3.99
N SER A 124 0.17 10.75 4.02
CA SER A 124 -0.68 10.96 2.85
C SER A 124 -1.58 12.18 3.03
N SER A 125 -1.71 13.00 1.99
CA SER A 125 -2.55 14.20 1.99
C SER A 125 -3.36 14.33 0.70
N MET A 126 -4.53 14.95 0.81
CA MET A 126 -5.39 15.24 -0.34
C MET A 126 -4.82 16.42 -1.13
N ALA A 127 -4.57 16.22 -2.42
CA ALA A 127 -4.15 17.27 -3.35
C ALA A 127 -5.34 17.82 -4.15
N VAL A 128 -6.23 16.94 -4.62
CA VAL A 128 -7.41 17.29 -5.42
C VAL A 128 -8.62 16.54 -4.88
N LYS A 129 -9.66 17.28 -4.49
CA LYS A 129 -10.92 16.72 -3.99
C LYS A 129 -11.76 16.15 -5.13
N ALA A 130 -12.58 15.15 -4.81
CA ALA A 130 -13.46 14.50 -5.77
C ALA A 130 -14.45 15.45 -6.46
N ASP A 131 -14.88 16.50 -5.79
CA ASP A 131 -15.85 17.45 -6.35
C ASP A 131 -15.30 18.26 -7.53
N ILE A 132 -13.98 18.47 -7.58
CA ILE A 132 -13.30 19.15 -8.71
C ILE A 132 -13.23 18.24 -9.93
N LEU A 133 -13.30 16.92 -9.71
CA LEU A 133 -13.16 15.88 -10.72
C LEU A 133 -14.53 15.34 -11.18
N LYS A 134 -15.61 16.04 -10.83
CA LYS A 134 -16.98 15.76 -11.27
C LYS A 134 -17.43 16.83 -12.28
N PRO A 135 -18.18 16.42 -13.32
CA PRO A 135 -18.59 15.07 -13.65
C PRO A 135 -17.45 14.25 -14.30
N TYR A 136 -17.41 12.94 -14.07
CA TYR A 136 -16.33 12.06 -14.53
C TYR A 136 -16.02 12.20 -16.04
N GLY A 137 -17.06 12.38 -16.86
CA GLY A 137 -16.92 12.46 -18.33
C GLY A 137 -16.11 13.66 -18.82
N ASP A 138 -15.99 14.72 -18.02
CA ASP A 138 -15.27 15.95 -18.40
C ASP A 138 -13.76 15.83 -18.12
N HIS A 139 -13.35 14.88 -17.27
CA HIS A 139 -11.98 14.74 -16.79
C HIS A 139 -11.33 13.42 -17.16
N PHE A 140 -12.10 12.36 -17.42
CA PHE A 140 -11.57 11.00 -17.57
C PHE A 140 -12.03 10.31 -18.86
N HIS A 141 -11.10 9.55 -19.46
CA HIS A 141 -11.33 8.66 -20.58
C HIS A 141 -11.05 7.20 -20.16
N PRO A 142 -11.82 6.21 -20.62
CA PRO A 142 -13.01 6.32 -21.47
C PRO A 142 -14.21 6.93 -20.74
N THR A 143 -14.99 7.75 -21.45
CA THR A 143 -16.27 8.25 -20.94
C THR A 143 -17.27 7.10 -20.97
N ASN A 144 -17.97 6.85 -19.85
CA ASN A 144 -19.01 5.85 -19.83
C ASN A 144 -20.14 6.26 -20.78
N ARG A 145 -20.27 5.55 -21.91
CA ARG A 145 -21.52 5.56 -22.69
C ARG A 145 -22.53 4.72 -21.92
N ALA A 146 -23.38 5.41 -21.16
CA ALA A 146 -24.60 4.90 -20.52
C ALA A 146 -24.43 3.73 -19.51
N SER A 147 -24.66 4.03 -18.22
CA SER A 147 -25.40 3.12 -17.36
C SER A 147 -26.34 3.93 -16.47
N SER A 148 -27.60 3.93 -16.88
CA SER A 148 -28.79 4.34 -16.14
C SER A 148 -28.84 3.71 -14.74
N VAL A 149 -29.25 4.52 -13.75
CA VAL A 149 -29.85 4.11 -12.46
C VAL A 149 -29.03 3.09 -11.64
N LEU A 150 -28.16 3.59 -10.76
CA LEU A 150 -27.49 2.78 -9.73
C LEU A 150 -28.52 2.21 -8.73
N LYS A 151 -28.83 0.92 -8.84
CA LYS A 151 -29.46 0.13 -7.76
C LYS A 151 -28.35 -0.43 -6.86
N LYS A 152 -28.25 0.13 -5.65
CA LYS A 152 -27.39 -0.24 -4.49
C LYS A 152 -25.86 -0.16 -4.70
N ASP A 153 -25.20 0.45 -3.72
CA ASP A 153 -23.74 0.54 -3.58
C ASP A 153 -23.14 -0.80 -3.19
N THR A 154 -22.85 -1.67 -4.16
CA THR A 154 -21.97 -2.82 -3.95
C THR A 154 -20.51 -2.43 -4.23
N LYS A 155 -19.54 -3.14 -3.61
CA LYS A 155 -18.10 -2.93 -3.82
C LYS A 155 -17.72 -2.95 -5.32
N ALA A 156 -18.38 -3.81 -6.10
CA ALA A 156 -18.19 -3.88 -7.55
C ALA A 156 -18.67 -2.62 -8.30
N ASN A 157 -19.65 -1.88 -7.77
CA ASN A 157 -20.14 -0.64 -8.36
C ASN A 157 -19.22 0.56 -8.05
N LEU A 158 -18.58 0.57 -6.88
CA LEU A 158 -17.63 1.61 -6.46
C LEU A 158 -16.31 1.58 -7.26
N MET A 159 -15.99 0.46 -7.89
CA MET A 159 -14.76 0.23 -8.66
C MET A 159 -14.98 0.39 -10.19
N ARG A 160 -16.21 0.70 -10.63
CA ARG A 160 -16.52 0.90 -12.05
C ARG A 160 -16.04 2.28 -12.55
N PRO A 161 -15.78 2.44 -13.85
CA PRO A 161 -15.62 3.76 -14.45
C PRO A 161 -16.83 4.64 -14.07
N GLY A 162 -16.62 5.95 -13.83
CA GLY A 162 -17.66 6.85 -13.32
C GLY A 162 -17.72 7.00 -11.79
N SER A 163 -16.97 6.19 -11.05
CA SER A 163 -16.74 6.40 -9.61
C SER A 163 -15.86 7.65 -9.37
N PRO A 164 -16.04 8.34 -8.23
CA PRO A 164 -15.28 9.56 -7.92
C PRO A 164 -13.79 9.25 -7.72
N PHE A 165 -12.94 10.07 -8.34
CA PHE A 165 -11.49 10.05 -8.18
C PHE A 165 -11.03 11.19 -7.27
N VAL A 166 -9.86 11.01 -6.66
CA VAL A 166 -9.16 12.02 -5.87
C VAL A 166 -7.69 12.04 -6.26
N GLY A 167 -7.09 13.22 -6.22
CA GLY A 167 -5.63 13.38 -6.32
C GLY A 167 -5.03 13.41 -4.92
N ILE A 168 -4.00 12.62 -4.68
CA ILE A 168 -3.33 12.53 -3.38
C ILE A 168 -1.82 12.67 -3.54
N ASN A 169 -1.18 13.16 -2.48
CA ASN A 169 0.27 13.15 -2.34
C ASN A 169 0.63 12.19 -1.20
N ILE A 170 1.67 11.39 -1.41
CA ILE A 170 2.24 10.46 -0.44
C ILE A 170 3.71 10.79 -0.29
N VAL A 171 4.15 11.02 0.94
CA VAL A 171 5.55 11.28 1.28
C VAL A 171 6.00 10.21 2.26
N PRO A 172 7.05 9.42 1.95
CA PRO A 172 7.64 8.49 2.91
C PRO A 172 8.03 9.19 4.22
N ASN A 173 7.71 8.56 5.35
CA ASN A 173 8.11 9.07 6.66
C ASN A 173 9.64 9.08 6.78
N GLU A 174 10.17 10.04 7.52
CA GLU A 174 11.60 10.07 7.83
C GLU A 174 11.96 8.90 8.73
N GLU A 175 11.28 8.80 9.86
CA GLU A 175 11.37 7.68 10.78
C GLU A 175 10.37 6.60 10.36
N GLN A 176 10.91 5.49 9.88
CA GLN A 176 10.12 4.31 9.54
C GLN A 176 9.85 3.49 10.81
N VAL A 177 8.56 3.25 11.07
CA VAL A 177 8.11 2.37 12.17
C VAL A 177 8.44 0.91 11.82
N ILE A 178 8.23 0.53 10.57
CA ILE A 178 8.66 -0.77 10.06
C ILE A 178 10.17 -0.70 9.83
N LYS A 179 10.96 -1.44 10.61
CA LYS A 179 12.41 -1.49 10.42
C LYS A 179 12.77 -2.40 9.23
N PRO A 180 13.92 -2.18 8.57
CA PRO A 180 14.40 -3.06 7.49
C PRO A 180 14.45 -4.53 7.95
N GLY A 181 14.01 -5.44 7.08
CA GLY A 181 13.91 -6.87 7.35
C GLY A 181 12.64 -7.30 8.12
N LEU A 182 11.86 -6.36 8.67
CA LEU A 182 10.65 -6.69 9.43
C LEU A 182 9.36 -6.65 8.60
N MET A 183 9.40 -6.27 7.33
CA MET A 183 8.19 -6.14 6.50
C MET A 183 7.40 -7.47 6.43
N ASN A 184 8.09 -8.61 6.33
CA ASN A 184 7.45 -9.94 6.33
C ASN A 184 6.76 -10.27 7.66
N ALA A 185 7.37 -9.91 8.80
CA ALA A 185 6.77 -10.10 10.12
C ALA A 185 5.52 -9.22 10.30
N TRP A 186 5.59 -7.96 9.88
CA TRP A 186 4.43 -7.06 9.83
C TRP A 186 3.29 -7.64 9.01
N ASP A 187 3.61 -8.17 7.83
CA ASP A 187 2.64 -8.81 6.97
C ASP A 187 1.98 -10.03 7.57
N TYR A 188 2.80 -10.88 8.16
CA TYR A 188 2.36 -12.08 8.81
C TYR A 188 1.38 -11.75 9.94
N CYS A 189 1.78 -10.85 10.86
CA CYS A 189 0.96 -10.47 11.99
C CYS A 189 -0.35 -9.79 11.55
N LEU A 190 -0.27 -8.84 10.61
CA LEU A 190 -1.47 -8.19 10.08
C LEU A 190 -2.41 -9.20 9.41
N ARG A 191 -1.89 -10.09 8.56
CA ARG A 191 -2.68 -11.11 7.85
C ARG A 191 -3.44 -12.01 8.81
N HIS A 192 -2.78 -12.54 9.84
CA HIS A 192 -3.38 -13.49 10.78
C HIS A 192 -4.37 -12.82 11.75
N LEU A 193 -4.03 -11.64 12.28
CA LEU A 193 -4.86 -10.98 13.29
C LEU A 193 -6.04 -10.23 12.69
N TYR A 194 -5.93 -9.68 11.46
CA TYR A 194 -7.05 -8.96 10.84
C TYR A 194 -8.23 -9.88 10.44
N VAL A 195 -8.04 -11.20 10.42
CA VAL A 195 -9.15 -12.16 10.28
C VAL A 195 -10.17 -11.96 11.41
N GLN A 196 -9.68 -11.69 12.62
CA GLN A 196 -10.48 -11.43 13.82
C GLN A 196 -10.36 -9.98 14.28
N ARG A 197 -10.38 -9.03 13.33
CA ARG A 197 -10.08 -7.60 13.59
C ARG A 197 -10.94 -6.92 14.67
N ALA A 198 -12.16 -7.41 14.94
CA ALA A 198 -13.05 -6.85 15.96
C ALA A 198 -12.87 -7.49 17.35
N THR A 199 -12.06 -8.55 17.43
CA THR A 199 -11.83 -9.33 18.64
C THR A 199 -10.69 -8.70 19.46
N PRO A 200 -10.77 -8.68 20.81
CA PRO A 200 -9.68 -8.27 21.68
C PRO A 200 -8.38 -9.03 21.38
N LEU A 201 -7.25 -8.33 21.44
CA LEU A 201 -5.93 -8.88 21.12
C LEU A 201 -5.61 -10.12 21.94
N GLU A 202 -5.94 -10.17 23.23
CA GLU A 202 -5.70 -11.33 24.11
C GLU A 202 -6.32 -12.63 23.59
N LYS A 203 -7.43 -12.53 22.85
CA LYS A 203 -8.14 -13.67 22.26
C LYS A 203 -7.65 -13.94 20.84
N ALA A 204 -7.33 -12.89 20.08
CA ALA A 204 -6.87 -13.01 18.69
C ALA A 204 -5.40 -13.43 18.56
N ILE A 205 -4.56 -13.19 19.56
CA ILE A 205 -3.10 -13.41 19.46
C ILE A 205 -2.74 -14.88 19.19
N GLY A 206 -3.58 -15.82 19.62
CA GLY A 206 -3.38 -17.26 19.35
C GLY A 206 -3.46 -17.64 17.86
N TYR A 207 -3.98 -16.77 17.00
CA TYR A 207 -4.00 -16.97 15.55
C TYR A 207 -2.65 -16.73 14.87
N LEU A 208 -1.68 -16.14 15.57
CA LEU A 208 -0.32 -16.00 15.04
C LEU A 208 0.37 -17.36 14.95
N ALA A 209 0.42 -18.12 16.04
CA ALA A 209 0.99 -19.46 16.09
C ALA A 209 0.66 -20.12 17.44
N PRO A 210 0.81 -21.46 17.57
CA PRO A 210 0.74 -22.13 18.86
C PRO A 210 1.69 -21.48 19.89
N GLY A 211 1.18 -21.15 21.08
CA GLY A 211 1.98 -20.53 22.14
C GLY A 211 2.10 -19.00 22.06
N ALA A 212 1.53 -18.34 21.04
CA ALA A 212 1.63 -16.88 20.86
C ALA A 212 1.05 -16.05 22.01
N LYS A 213 0.22 -16.64 22.89
CA LYS A 213 -0.23 -15.99 24.13
C LYS A 213 0.92 -15.56 25.05
N SER A 214 2.09 -16.19 24.94
CA SER A 214 3.29 -15.80 25.68
C SER A 214 3.74 -14.37 25.35
N LEU A 215 3.50 -13.89 24.13
CA LEU A 215 3.81 -12.53 23.67
C LEU A 215 3.08 -11.45 24.47
N LEU A 216 1.92 -11.76 25.06
CA LEU A 216 1.15 -10.81 25.88
C LEU A 216 1.99 -10.26 27.02
N LYS A 217 2.88 -11.08 27.61
CA LYS A 217 3.77 -10.63 28.70
C LYS A 217 4.78 -9.60 28.21
N SER A 218 5.31 -9.80 27.01
CA SER A 218 6.31 -8.91 26.42
C SER A 218 5.71 -7.56 26.03
N ILE A 219 4.52 -7.54 25.43
CA ILE A 219 3.88 -6.32 24.92
C ILE A 219 3.15 -5.48 25.99
N THR A 220 2.92 -6.06 27.18
CA THR A 220 2.29 -5.39 28.34
C THR A 220 3.28 -4.97 29.41
N SER A 221 4.58 -5.22 29.19
CA SER A 221 5.61 -4.96 30.20
C SER A 221 5.59 -3.48 30.65
N PRO A 222 5.68 -3.19 31.96
CA PRO A 222 5.78 -1.82 32.46
C PRO A 222 6.98 -1.02 31.93
N ASP A 223 8.03 -1.70 31.49
CA ASP A 223 9.28 -1.08 31.01
C ASP A 223 9.17 -0.50 29.59
N LEU A 224 8.07 -0.77 28.87
CA LEU A 224 7.86 -0.26 27.52
C LEU A 224 7.33 1.18 27.53
N SER A 225 7.89 2.00 26.65
CA SER A 225 7.41 3.37 26.39
C SER A 225 5.98 3.38 25.83
N VAL A 226 5.66 2.41 24.97
CA VAL A 226 4.33 2.16 24.43
C VAL A 226 3.88 0.78 24.87
N ARG A 227 2.75 0.71 25.57
CA ARG A 227 2.17 -0.54 26.06
C ARG A 227 0.92 -0.86 25.28
N VAL A 228 0.74 -2.13 24.97
CA VAL A 228 -0.45 -2.62 24.28
C VAL A 228 -1.46 -3.10 25.32
N ASP A 229 -2.66 -2.52 25.35
CA ASP A 229 -3.76 -3.08 26.16
C ASP A 229 -4.30 -4.36 25.49
N PRO A 230 -4.20 -5.55 26.12
CA PRO A 230 -4.69 -6.79 25.54
C PRO A 230 -6.20 -6.82 25.27
N LYS A 231 -6.96 -5.94 25.92
CA LYS A 231 -8.41 -5.82 25.73
C LYS A 231 -8.78 -5.00 24.50
N THR A 232 -7.84 -4.24 23.94
CA THR A 232 -8.05 -3.47 22.72
C THR A 232 -8.33 -4.42 21.55
N ALA A 233 -9.34 -4.10 20.74
CA ALA A 233 -9.61 -4.86 19.54
C ALA A 233 -8.51 -4.65 18.50
N VAL A 234 -8.17 -5.70 17.74
CA VAL A 234 -7.04 -5.66 16.78
C VAL A 234 -7.11 -4.47 15.81
N ARG A 235 -8.31 -4.12 15.32
CA ARG A 235 -8.52 -2.97 14.40
C ARG A 235 -8.27 -1.60 15.04
N ASP A 236 -8.30 -1.53 16.36
CA ASP A 236 -8.22 -0.30 17.12
C ASP A 236 -6.78 -0.01 17.59
N LEU A 237 -5.87 -0.99 17.47
CA LEU A 237 -4.44 -0.83 17.71
C LEU A 237 -3.82 0.27 16.83
N THR A 238 -3.00 1.11 17.45
CA THR A 238 -2.20 2.16 16.81
C THR A 238 -0.98 1.58 16.11
N VAL A 239 -0.38 2.38 15.22
CA VAL A 239 0.84 1.98 14.50
C VAL A 239 1.99 1.63 15.46
N GLN A 240 2.13 2.37 16.56
CA GLN A 240 3.15 2.16 17.57
C GLN A 240 2.90 0.90 18.40
N GLU A 241 1.63 0.60 18.74
CA GLU A 241 1.28 -0.67 19.38
C GLU A 241 1.55 -1.87 18.47
N TRP A 242 1.33 -1.71 17.17
CA TRP A 242 1.72 -2.71 16.17
C TRP A 242 3.24 -2.91 16.09
N GLU A 243 4.04 -1.84 16.18
CA GLU A 243 5.50 -1.94 16.24
C GLU A 243 5.95 -2.79 17.43
N VAL A 244 5.43 -2.51 18.62
CA VAL A 244 5.71 -3.28 19.84
C VAL A 244 5.35 -4.75 19.67
N LEU A 245 4.16 -5.03 19.11
CA LEU A 245 3.69 -6.39 18.88
C LEU A 245 4.57 -7.14 17.88
N VAL A 246 4.91 -6.53 16.75
CA VAL A 246 5.71 -7.17 15.70
C VAL A 246 7.15 -7.37 16.15
N ASN A 247 7.73 -6.42 16.91
CA ASN A 247 9.05 -6.59 17.49
C ASN A 247 9.08 -7.74 18.50
N ALA A 248 8.06 -7.85 19.36
CA ALA A 248 7.92 -8.97 20.28
C ALA A 248 7.77 -10.31 19.53
N PHE A 249 7.00 -10.33 18.43
CA PHE A 249 6.87 -11.50 17.56
C PHE A 249 8.19 -11.88 16.90
N ASN A 250 8.95 -10.93 16.36
CA ASN A 250 10.22 -11.19 15.68
C ASN A 250 11.31 -11.71 16.64
N GLN A 251 11.27 -11.31 17.91
CA GLN A 251 12.19 -11.78 18.95
C GLN A 251 11.74 -13.09 19.60
N TRP A 252 10.57 -13.60 19.23
CA TRP A 252 9.99 -14.77 19.86
C TRP A 252 10.66 -16.06 19.36
N PRO A 253 11.28 -16.87 20.23
CA PRO A 253 12.03 -18.06 19.80
C PRO A 253 11.18 -19.12 19.09
N PHE A 254 9.86 -19.06 19.24
CA PHE A 254 8.91 -20.00 18.63
C PHE A 254 8.14 -19.36 17.47
N ALA A 255 8.55 -18.18 16.99
CA ALA A 255 7.99 -17.60 15.79
C ALA A 255 8.23 -18.54 14.59
N PRO A 256 7.23 -18.76 13.73
CA PRO A 256 7.42 -19.54 12.51
C PRO A 256 8.55 -18.97 11.65
N GLU A 257 9.43 -19.83 11.15
CA GLU A 257 10.53 -19.43 10.26
C GLU A 257 10.01 -19.02 8.87
N ASP A 258 9.00 -19.75 8.37
CA ASP A 258 8.34 -19.42 7.12
C ASP A 258 7.18 -18.43 7.37
N LEU A 259 7.47 -17.16 7.16
CA LEU A 259 6.49 -16.07 7.22
C LEU A 259 5.85 -15.79 5.85
N SER A 260 6.27 -16.52 4.81
CA SER A 260 5.85 -16.26 3.44
C SER A 260 4.37 -16.56 3.23
N VAL A 261 3.86 -16.05 2.12
CA VAL A 261 2.53 -16.37 1.66
C VAL A 261 2.66 -17.61 0.78
N THR A 262 2.45 -18.81 1.34
CA THR A 262 1.95 -19.90 0.50
C THR A 262 0.53 -19.52 0.11
N ASP A 263 0.37 -18.84 -1.02
CA ASP A 263 -0.95 -18.53 -1.57
C ASP A 263 -1.66 -19.86 -1.82
N ALA A 264 -2.58 -20.24 -0.93
CA ALA A 264 -3.55 -21.31 -1.13
C ALA A 264 -4.63 -20.90 -2.16
N LEU A 265 -4.26 -20.10 -3.17
CA LEU A 265 -5.10 -19.63 -4.27
C LEU A 265 -4.52 -20.01 -5.64
N GLY A 266 -3.57 -20.96 -5.69
CA GLY A 266 -3.05 -21.56 -6.93
C GLY A 266 -3.57 -22.98 -7.24
N LEU A 267 -4.59 -23.48 -6.54
CA LEU A 267 -5.17 -24.80 -6.80
C LEU A 267 -6.50 -24.67 -7.55
N ASP A 268 -6.47 -24.19 -8.79
CA ASP A 268 -7.57 -24.40 -9.76
C ASP A 268 -7.12 -24.35 -11.25
N GLU A 269 -5.82 -24.29 -11.56
CA GLU A 269 -5.34 -24.35 -12.96
C GLU A 269 -4.88 -25.75 -13.44
N GLU A 270 -4.92 -26.79 -12.60
CA GLU A 270 -4.56 -28.17 -13.01
C GLU A 270 -5.75 -29.15 -13.09
N ARG A 271 -6.97 -28.64 -13.32
CA ARG A 271 -8.13 -29.48 -13.69
C ARG A 271 -8.78 -29.00 -14.98
N GLY A 272 -8.01 -29.10 -16.05
CA GLY A 272 -8.46 -28.84 -17.42
C GLY A 272 -7.53 -29.48 -18.44
N GLY A 273 -7.25 -30.78 -18.26
CA GLY A 273 -6.69 -31.66 -19.28
C GLY A 273 -7.76 -32.64 -19.74
#